data_AF-A0A7X4EBB1-F1
#
_entry.id   AF-A0A7X4EBB1-F1
#
_cell.length_a   1.000
_cell.length_b   1.000
_cell.length_c   1.000
_cell.angle_alpha   90.00
_cell.angle_beta   90.00
_cell.angle_gamma   90.00
#
_symmetry.space_group_name_H-M   'P 1'
#
loop_
_entity.id
_entity.type
_entity.pdbx_description
1 polymer ?
#
loop_
_entity_poly.entity_id
_entity_poly.type
_entity_poly.pdbx_seq_one_letter_code
_entity_poly.pdbx_strand_id
1 'polypeptide(L)' 'RQLKHLNGLSGNVIRVGQRLRVNRDVTKTGEVTWYRVRMGDSLWSIAKRFRVSVKDLKVLNNLRSSLIRVGRRLMIAS' A
#
# COMPACT_ATOMS: atom_id res chain seq x y z
N ARG A 1 -9.38 22.99 0.20
CA ARG A 1 -10.82 23.29 -0.11
C ARG A 1 -11.71 22.03 -0.04
N GLN A 2 -11.20 20.85 -0.42
CA GLN A 2 -11.94 19.59 -0.47
C GLN A 2 -12.65 19.20 0.84
N LEU A 3 -11.98 19.29 2.01
CA LEU A 3 -12.58 18.89 3.29
C LEU A 3 -13.83 19.70 3.66
N LYS A 4 -13.86 21.01 3.38
CA LYS A 4 -15.03 21.85 3.71
C LYS A 4 -16.25 21.48 2.89
N HIS A 5 -16.09 21.29 1.58
CA HIS A 5 -17.18 20.85 0.71
C HIS A 5 -17.68 19.43 1.06
N LEU A 6 -16.77 18.52 1.40
CA LEU A 6 -17.11 17.16 1.84
C LEU A 6 -17.88 17.11 3.18
N ASN A 7 -17.73 18.14 3.99
CA ASN A 7 -18.34 18.24 5.32
C ASN A 7 -19.42 19.31 5.41
N GLY A 8 -19.81 19.91 4.28
CA GLY A 8 -20.81 21.00 4.26
C GLY A 8 -20.44 22.21 5.11
N LEU A 9 -19.14 22.50 5.30
CA LEU A 9 -18.70 23.58 6.17
C LEU A 9 -18.70 24.92 5.43
N SER A 10 -19.46 25.88 5.94
CA SER A 10 -19.50 27.26 5.45
C SER A 10 -18.33 28.13 5.96
N GLY A 11 -17.55 27.64 6.93
CA GLY A 11 -16.44 28.38 7.54
C GLY A 11 -15.30 27.49 8.02
N ASN A 12 -14.31 28.09 8.70
CA ASN A 12 -13.14 27.38 9.23
C ASN A 12 -13.30 26.92 10.69
N VAL A 13 -14.46 27.20 11.31
CA VAL A 13 -14.74 26.85 12.72
C VAL A 13 -15.26 25.42 12.79
N ILE A 14 -14.60 24.60 13.61
CA ILE A 14 -15.00 23.23 13.95
C ILE A 14 -15.43 23.21 15.41
N ARG A 15 -16.53 22.53 15.73
CA ARG A 15 -17.08 22.42 17.10
C ARG A 15 -16.72 21.09 17.75
N VAL A 16 -16.55 21.10 19.08
CA VAL A 16 -16.39 19.86 19.86
C VAL A 16 -17.62 18.97 19.65
N GLY A 17 -17.39 17.68 19.41
CA GLY A 17 -18.44 16.71 19.06
C GLY A 17 -18.80 16.65 17.56
N GLN A 18 -18.25 17.53 16.74
CA GLN A 18 -18.48 17.52 15.29
C GLN A 18 -17.74 16.37 14.61
N ARG A 19 -18.48 15.50 13.91
CA ARG A 19 -17.92 14.39 13.13
C ARG A 19 -17.54 14.87 11.73
N LEU A 20 -16.25 14.80 11.40
CA LEU A 20 -15.74 15.17 10.08
C LEU A 20 -15.44 13.92 9.23
N ARG A 21 -15.97 13.91 8.01
CA ARG A 21 -15.64 12.99 6.92
C ARG A 21 -14.40 13.51 6.21
N VAL A 22 -13.26 12.93 6.49
CA VAL A 22 -12.06 13.12 5.66
C VAL A 22 -12.18 12.21 4.44
N ASN A 23 -12.14 12.77 3.22
CA ASN A 23 -11.84 11.94 2.06
C ASN A 23 -10.37 11.57 2.19
N ARG A 24 -10.12 10.38 2.72
CA ARG A 24 -8.80 9.80 2.68
C ARG A 24 -8.55 9.38 1.23
N ASP A 25 -8.17 10.35 0.41
CA ASP A 25 -7.17 10.11 -0.63
C ASP A 25 -5.82 9.88 0.09
N VAL A 26 -5.81 8.98 1.06
CA VAL A 26 -4.61 8.29 1.45
C VAL A 26 -4.39 7.45 0.21
N THR A 27 -3.59 7.96 -0.73
CA THR A 27 -2.70 7.08 -1.48
C THR A 27 -2.28 6.06 -0.45
N LYS A 28 -2.75 4.82 -0.62
CA LYS A 28 -2.45 3.73 0.26
C LYS A 28 -0.95 3.57 0.12
N THR A 29 -0.18 4.40 0.82
CA THR A 29 1.26 4.42 0.91
C THR A 29 1.52 3.24 1.79
N GLY A 30 1.34 2.06 1.17
CA GLY A 30 1.72 0.82 1.78
C GLY A 30 3.17 0.97 2.19
N GLU A 31 3.48 0.54 3.40
CA GLU A 31 4.83 0.65 3.92
C GLU A 31 5.75 -0.10 2.95
N VAL A 32 6.71 0.62 2.36
CA VAL A 32 7.64 0.01 1.40
C VAL A 32 8.76 -0.64 2.20
N THR A 33 8.80 -1.97 2.16
CA THR A 33 9.83 -2.75 2.85
C THR A 33 10.63 -3.59 1.85
N TRP A 34 11.87 -3.90 2.22
CA TRP A 34 12.74 -4.77 1.44
C TRP A 34 12.74 -6.18 2.00
N TYR A 35 12.42 -7.16 1.16
CA TYR A 35 12.46 -8.58 1.50
C TYR A 35 13.56 -9.30 0.73
N ARG A 36 14.42 -10.05 1.44
CA ARG A 36 15.42 -10.92 0.82
C ARG A 36 14.84 -12.32 0.64
N VAL A 37 14.72 -12.76 -0.61
CA VAL A 37 14.22 -14.08 -1.00
C VAL A 37 15.05 -15.19 -0.33
N ARG A 38 14.38 -16.14 0.30
CA ARG A 38 14.98 -17.29 1.00
C ARG A 38 14.78 -18.57 0.19
N MET A 39 15.51 -19.62 0.55
CA MET A 39 15.32 -20.94 -0.06
C MET A 39 13.89 -21.43 0.21
N GLY A 40 13.21 -21.90 -0.84
CA GLY A 40 11.80 -22.34 -0.78
C GLY A 40 10.77 -21.23 -0.99
N ASP A 41 11.18 -19.96 -1.11
CA ASP A 41 10.24 -18.88 -1.41
C ASP A 41 9.74 -18.91 -2.85
N SER A 42 8.47 -18.56 -3.04
CA SER A 42 7.86 -18.25 -4.32
C SER A 42 7.22 -16.86 -4.27
N LEU A 43 6.95 -16.25 -5.42
CA LEU A 43 6.20 -14.98 -5.44
C LEU A 43 4.84 -15.11 -4.74
N TRP A 44 4.19 -16.28 -4.83
CA TRP A 44 2.92 -16.53 -4.18
C TRP A 44 3.04 -16.58 -2.65
N SER A 45 4.03 -17.30 -2.12
CA SER A 45 4.23 -17.38 -0.66
C SER A 45 4.60 -16.02 -0.06
N ILE A 46 5.44 -15.25 -0.75
CA ILE A 46 5.81 -13.89 -0.37
C ILE A 46 4.58 -12.97 -0.43
N ALA A 47 3.87 -12.95 -1.55
CA ALA A 47 2.68 -12.11 -1.73
C ALA A 47 1.62 -12.39 -0.64
N LYS A 48 1.33 -13.66 -0.37
CA LYS A 48 0.41 -14.09 0.68
C LYS A 48 0.87 -13.63 2.07
N ARG A 49 2.16 -13.77 2.39
CA ARG A 49 2.73 -13.36 3.67
C ARG A 49 2.55 -11.86 3.93
N PHE A 50 2.75 -11.04 2.91
CA PHE A 50 2.65 -9.58 3.01
C PHE A 50 1.28 -9.02 2.62
N ARG A 51 0.30 -9.90 2.34
CA ARG A 51 -1.07 -9.54 1.92
C ARG A 51 -1.10 -8.61 0.69
N VAL A 52 -0.14 -8.79 -0.21
CA VAL A 52 -0.09 -8.09 -1.51
C VAL A 52 -0.47 -9.07 -2.63
N SER A 53 -0.82 -8.55 -3.81
CA SER A 53 -1.03 -9.42 -4.96
C SER A 53 0.30 -9.77 -5.63
N VAL A 54 0.39 -10.96 -6.24
CA VAL A 54 1.57 -11.34 -7.06
C VAL A 54 1.75 -10.37 -8.22
N LYS A 55 0.65 -9.86 -8.79
CA LYS A 55 0.67 -8.89 -9.89
C LYS A 55 1.35 -7.59 -9.45
N ASP A 56 0.93 -7.02 -8.32
CA ASP A 56 1.49 -5.77 -7.80
C ASP A 56 2.95 -5.96 -7.38
N LEU A 57 3.25 -7.10 -6.75
CA LEU A 57 4.63 -7.46 -6.42
C LEU A 57 5.54 -7.53 -7.65
N LYS A 58 5.04 -8.08 -8.77
CA LYS A 58 5.77 -8.14 -10.03
C LYS A 58 5.97 -6.75 -10.63
N VAL A 59 4.92 -5.94 -10.68
CA VAL A 59 4.98 -4.57 -11.21
C VAL A 59 5.97 -3.74 -10.40
N LEU A 60 5.87 -3.76 -9.08
CA LEU A 60 6.75 -3.03 -8.17
C LEU A 60 8.24 -3.39 -8.34
N ASN A 61 8.54 -4.62 -8.74
CA ASN A 61 9.91 -5.13 -8.90
C ASN A 61 10.34 -5.31 -10.35
N ASN A 62 9.59 -4.78 -11.32
CA ASN A 62 9.81 -4.93 -12.76
C ASN A 62 10.04 -6.41 -13.19
N LEU A 63 9.29 -7.34 -12.61
CA LEU A 63 9.37 -8.76 -12.89
C LEU A 63 8.48 -9.15 -14.07
N ARG A 64 9.09 -9.66 -15.15
CA ARG A 64 8.33 -10.19 -16.29
C ARG A 64 7.81 -11.60 -16.02
N SER A 65 8.61 -12.46 -15.39
CA SER A 65 8.25 -13.83 -15.04
C SER A 65 8.05 -14.02 -13.53
N SER A 66 7.60 -15.22 -13.14
CA SER A 66 7.49 -15.61 -11.73
C SER A 66 8.80 -16.16 -11.15
N LEU A 67 9.88 -16.19 -11.93
CA LEU A 67 11.16 -16.72 -11.51
C LEU A 67 11.86 -15.73 -10.57
N ILE A 68 12.12 -16.16 -9.34
CA ILE A 68 12.90 -15.44 -8.34
C ILE A 68 14.07 -16.30 -7.87
N ARG A 69 15.19 -15.66 -7.50
CA ARG A 69 16.40 -16.32 -7.03
C ARG A 69 16.63 -16.01 -5.57
N VAL A 70 17.09 -17.02 -4.82
CA VAL A 70 17.50 -16.85 -3.42
C VAL A 70 18.52 -15.72 -3.31
N GLY A 71 18.37 -14.90 -2.27
CA GLY A 71 19.22 -13.73 -2.02
C GLY A 71 18.82 -12.47 -2.78
N ARG A 72 17.93 -12.54 -3.78
CA ARG A 72 17.39 -11.35 -4.43
C ARG A 72 16.58 -10.51 -3.44
N ARG A 73 16.71 -9.18 -3.51
CA ARG A 73 15.84 -8.25 -2.78
C ARG A 73 14.61 -7.90 -3.61
N LEU A 74 13.44 -7.95 -2.98
CA LEU A 74 12.18 -7.50 -3.54
C LEU A 74 11.64 -6.35 -2.70
N MET A 75 11.17 -5.29 -3.35
CA MET A 75 10.34 -4.26 -2.74
C MET A 75 8.94 -4.81 -2.52
N ILE A 76 8.38 -4.59 -1.33
CA ILE A 76 7.01 -4.95 -0.97
C ILE A 76 6.30 -3.67 -0.54
N ALA A 77 5.09 -3.42 -1.05
CA ALA A 77 4.24 -2.31 -0.61
C ALA A 77 2.94 -2.88 -0.04
N SER A 78 2.79 -2.87 1.29
CA SER A 78 1.67 -3.45 2.04
C SER A 78 0.78 -2.42 2.72
#